data_AF-A0A1C4I1Y5-F1
#
_entry.id   AF-A0A1C4I1Y5-F1
#
_cell.length_a   1.000
_cell.length_b   1.000
_cell.length_c   1.000
_cell.angle_alpha   90.00
_cell.angle_beta   90.00
_cell.angle_gamma   90.00
#
_symmetry.space_group_name_H-M   'P 1'
#
loop_
_entity.id
_entity.type
_entity.pdbx_description
1 polymer ?
#
loop_
_entity_poly.entity_id
_entity_poly.type
_entity_poly.pdbx_seq_one_letter_code
_entity_poly.pdbx_strand_id
1 'polypeptide(L)'
;MVTVLQERSGQRVLDRGPVRKIRVAGRTLTLTPVFDTYWRFAAARQKVYEARLAGGAGPFTDDPILQRYRFTNCFRAADRVSQDLIGGVIYRGEQAWEEVFFRTLLFKIFNKTSTWRLLNGALGEVRWDAYDYRAFDRVLSQAFTAGQRLYSAAYIVPPPQLGEQRKHQNHLRLLEMMMKADAPQRVLSAPTLQDAYQVLLGFPAIGPFLAYQFVIDLNYAAEMPFSEMDFVVAGPGARDGIRKCFGPAADGIEADVIRYMADTQDEHFARLGLAFAGLRGRPLQLIDCQNLFCEVDKYARVAHPDIAGISGRSRIKQTYRRQAVVMPAWFPPKWQLNGPPEQ
;
A
#
# COMPACT_ATOMS: atom_id res chain seq x y z
N MET A 1 -34.82 11.85 -58.85
CA MET A 1 -34.51 12.98 -57.92
C MET A 1 -35.18 12.66 -56.60
N VAL A 2 -34.53 12.46 -55.45
CA VAL A 2 -33.13 12.57 -55.01
C VAL A 2 -32.93 11.51 -53.93
N THR A 3 -31.83 10.77 -54.03
CA THR A 3 -31.29 9.84 -53.04
C THR A 3 -30.90 10.59 -51.77
N VAL A 4 -31.25 10.08 -50.58
CA VAL A 4 -30.60 10.50 -49.32
C VAL A 4 -30.08 9.28 -48.60
N LEU A 5 -28.75 9.24 -48.53
CA LEU A 5 -27.89 8.20 -47.97
C LEU A 5 -28.04 8.11 -46.45
N GLN A 6 -28.09 6.87 -45.95
CA GLN A 6 -27.78 6.55 -44.56
C GLN A 6 -26.30 6.84 -44.28
N GLU A 7 -26.01 7.82 -43.43
CA GLU A 7 -24.70 7.94 -42.81
C GLU A 7 -24.62 7.04 -41.57
N ARG A 8 -23.82 5.99 -41.70
CA ARG A 8 -23.35 5.17 -40.58
C ARG A 8 -22.42 6.02 -39.72
N SER A 9 -22.83 6.34 -38.50
CA SER A 9 -21.99 6.98 -37.50
C SER A 9 -20.77 6.09 -37.22
N GLY A 10 -19.59 6.61 -37.59
CA GLY A 10 -18.31 5.91 -37.56
C GLY A 10 -17.94 5.30 -36.20
N GLN A 11 -17.62 4.00 -36.24
CA GLN A 11 -16.73 3.37 -35.28
C GLN A 11 -15.40 4.13 -35.30
N ARG A 12 -15.06 4.81 -34.20
CA ARG A 12 -13.68 5.25 -33.95
C ARG A 12 -12.81 4.00 -33.87
N VAL A 13 -12.15 3.68 -34.97
CA VAL A 13 -11.01 2.77 -34.96
C VAL A 13 -9.97 3.44 -34.08
N LEU A 14 -9.79 2.94 -32.86
CA LEU A 14 -8.65 3.27 -32.03
C LEU A 14 -7.42 2.92 -32.87
N ASP A 15 -6.68 3.92 -33.30
CA ASP A 15 -5.42 3.74 -34.01
C ASP A 15 -4.47 2.99 -33.07
N ARG A 16 -4.41 1.67 -33.24
CA ARG A 16 -3.58 0.79 -32.43
C ARG A 16 -2.19 0.87 -33.03
N GLY A 17 -1.39 1.82 -32.53
CA GLY A 17 0.05 1.82 -32.75
C GLY A 17 0.66 0.43 -32.50
N PRO A 18 1.90 0.18 -32.96
CA PRO A 18 2.48 -1.15 -32.98
C PRO A 18 2.37 -1.84 -31.61
N VAL A 19 1.89 -3.09 -31.63
CA VAL A 19 1.76 -3.93 -30.44
C VAL A 19 3.15 -4.10 -29.82
N ARG A 20 3.38 -3.43 -28.70
CA ARG A 20 4.66 -3.51 -27.98
C ARG A 20 4.72 -4.79 -27.17
N LYS A 21 5.88 -5.45 -27.23
CA LYS A 21 6.18 -6.67 -26.50
C LYS A 21 7.44 -6.46 -25.67
N ILE A 22 7.46 -7.04 -24.48
CA ILE A 22 8.63 -7.07 -23.61
C ILE A 22 8.89 -8.50 -23.16
N ARG A 23 10.10 -8.78 -22.66
CA ARG A 23 10.46 -10.09 -22.11
C ARG A 23 10.69 -9.97 -20.61
N VAL A 24 9.93 -10.73 -19.82
CA VAL A 24 10.03 -10.77 -18.34
C VAL A 24 9.97 -12.22 -17.90
N ALA A 25 10.89 -12.65 -17.03
CA ALA A 25 10.99 -14.04 -16.55
C ALA A 25 10.91 -15.09 -17.68
N GLY A 26 11.60 -14.81 -18.80
CA GLY A 26 11.61 -15.69 -19.98
C GLY A 26 10.33 -15.69 -20.82
N ARG A 27 9.27 -14.96 -20.43
CA ARG A 27 7.99 -14.87 -21.16
C ARG A 27 7.89 -13.58 -21.96
N THR A 28 7.29 -13.66 -23.13
CA THR A 28 6.96 -12.48 -23.95
C THR A 28 5.59 -11.95 -23.55
N LEU A 29 5.56 -10.74 -22.99
CA LEU A 29 4.33 -10.06 -22.55
C LEU A 29 3.91 -9.03 -23.59
N THR A 30 2.61 -8.99 -23.89
CA THR A 30 2.04 -7.97 -24.78
C THR A 30 1.51 -6.82 -23.96
N LEU A 31 1.98 -5.60 -24.24
CA LEU A 31 1.58 -4.40 -23.50
C LEU A 31 0.21 -3.92 -23.96
N THR A 32 -0.66 -3.60 -23.00
CA THR A 32 -1.91 -2.88 -23.26
C THR A 32 -1.72 -1.36 -23.07
N PRO A 33 -2.68 -0.51 -23.46
CA PRO A 33 -2.65 0.92 -23.13
C PRO A 33 -2.60 1.24 -21.62
N VAL A 34 -2.98 0.29 -20.75
CA VAL A 34 -2.91 0.46 -19.29
C VAL A 34 -1.45 0.50 -18.82
N PHE A 35 -0.52 -0.12 -19.54
CA PHE A 35 0.91 -0.06 -19.23
C PHE A 35 1.45 1.37 -19.24
N ASP A 36 1.17 2.16 -20.29
CA ASP A 36 1.58 3.58 -20.29
C ASP A 36 0.79 4.40 -19.27
N THR A 37 -0.45 4.00 -18.99
CA THR A 37 -1.29 4.63 -17.96
C THR A 37 -0.70 4.46 -16.58
N TYR A 38 -0.03 3.34 -16.30
CA TYR A 38 0.68 3.13 -15.04
C TYR A 38 1.68 4.25 -14.75
N TRP A 39 2.54 4.54 -15.73
CA TRP A 39 3.59 5.55 -15.60
C TRP A 39 3.02 6.97 -15.54
N ARG A 40 2.02 7.26 -16.38
CA ARG A 40 1.33 8.56 -16.36
C ARG A 40 0.62 8.80 -15.02
N PHE A 41 -0.04 7.77 -14.48
CA PHE A 41 -0.66 7.81 -13.17
C PHE A 41 0.38 8.05 -12.08
N ALA A 42 1.50 7.32 -12.07
CA ALA A 42 2.56 7.51 -11.08
C ALA A 42 3.11 8.94 -11.11
N ALA A 43 3.44 9.48 -12.28
CA ALA A 43 3.92 10.85 -12.42
C ALA A 43 2.90 11.90 -11.97
N ALA A 44 1.64 11.77 -12.41
CA ALA A 44 0.57 12.69 -12.01
C ALA A 44 0.31 12.62 -10.50
N ARG A 45 0.29 11.41 -9.93
CA ARG A 45 -0.01 11.22 -8.52
C ARG A 45 1.11 11.70 -7.60
N GLN A 46 2.37 11.56 -8.02
CA GLN A 46 3.52 12.09 -7.31
C GLN A 46 3.52 13.63 -7.31
N LYS A 47 3.22 14.28 -8.44
CA LYS A 47 3.04 15.74 -8.51
C LYS A 47 1.96 16.23 -7.54
N VAL A 48 0.83 15.52 -7.45
CA VAL A 48 -0.23 15.83 -6.47
C VAL A 48 0.28 15.72 -5.03
N TYR A 49 1.14 14.73 -4.74
CA TYR A 49 1.74 14.56 -3.41
C TYR A 49 2.68 15.73 -3.08
N GLU A 50 3.58 16.08 -3.99
CA GLU A 50 4.56 17.16 -3.82
C GLU A 50 3.89 18.54 -3.69
N ALA A 51 2.89 18.83 -4.52
CA ALA A 51 2.13 20.08 -4.43
C ALA A 51 1.36 20.22 -3.10
N ARG A 52 0.90 19.10 -2.53
CA ARG A 52 0.30 19.09 -1.19
C ARG A 52 1.32 19.35 -0.08
N LEU A 53 2.54 18.81 -0.21
CA LEU A 53 3.61 19.08 0.74
C LEU A 53 4.06 20.54 0.71
N ALA A 54 4.10 21.14 -0.47
CA ALA A 54 4.44 22.56 -0.64
C ALA A 54 3.37 23.53 -0.11
N GLY A 55 2.25 23.02 0.44
CA GLY A 55 1.21 23.86 1.05
C GLY A 55 0.32 24.62 0.05
N GLY A 56 0.35 24.25 -1.24
CA GLY A 56 -0.42 24.94 -2.27
C GLY A 56 -1.94 24.92 -2.05
N ALA A 57 -2.64 25.94 -2.54
CA ALA A 57 -4.09 25.91 -2.67
C ALA A 57 -4.46 25.00 -3.85
N GLY A 58 -5.32 24.01 -3.62
CA GLY A 58 -5.80 23.12 -4.70
C GLY A 58 -6.70 23.83 -5.72
N PRO A 59 -7.07 23.16 -6.83
CA PRO A 59 -6.80 21.76 -7.15
C PRO A 59 -5.32 21.48 -7.49
N PHE A 60 -4.85 20.27 -7.18
CA PHE A 60 -3.43 19.87 -7.35
C PHE A 60 -3.15 19.14 -8.68
N THR A 61 -4.18 18.97 -9.51
CA THR A 61 -4.13 18.27 -10.79
C THR A 61 -5.39 18.60 -11.58
N ASP A 62 -5.30 18.60 -12.90
CA ASP A 62 -6.45 18.71 -13.82
C ASP A 62 -7.04 17.35 -14.20
N ASP A 63 -6.47 16.24 -13.72
CA ASP A 63 -6.98 14.90 -13.96
C ASP A 63 -8.31 14.69 -13.19
N PRO A 64 -9.45 14.53 -13.90
CA PRO A 64 -10.76 14.44 -13.25
C PRO A 64 -10.94 13.16 -12.42
N ILE A 65 -10.19 12.09 -12.75
CA ILE A 65 -10.25 10.83 -12.00
C ILE A 65 -9.51 11.01 -10.66
N LEU A 66 -8.32 11.63 -10.68
CA LEU A 66 -7.54 11.92 -9.47
C LEU A 66 -8.21 12.97 -8.55
N GLN A 67 -8.95 13.92 -9.12
CA GLN A 67 -9.75 14.87 -8.33
C GLN A 67 -10.93 14.18 -7.62
N ARG A 68 -11.60 13.24 -8.30
CA ARG A 68 -12.85 12.64 -7.82
C ARG A 68 -12.65 11.47 -6.86
N TYR A 69 -11.63 10.64 -7.07
CA TYR A 69 -11.48 9.37 -6.36
C TYR A 69 -10.24 9.32 -5.47
N ARG A 70 -10.31 8.47 -4.43
CA ARG A 70 -9.20 8.30 -3.50
C ARG A 70 -8.17 7.29 -4.01
N PHE A 71 -6.94 7.76 -4.15
CA PHE A 71 -5.75 6.96 -4.43
C PHE A 71 -4.69 7.14 -3.35
N THR A 72 -3.90 6.09 -3.10
CA THR A 72 -2.68 6.18 -2.29
C THR A 72 -1.62 7.04 -2.99
N ASN A 73 -0.56 7.40 -2.28
CA ASN A 73 0.64 7.97 -2.89
C ASN A 73 1.42 6.87 -3.64
N CYS A 74 2.37 7.29 -4.50
CA CYS A 74 3.26 6.35 -5.19
C CYS A 74 4.13 5.58 -4.21
N PHE A 75 4.64 6.28 -3.20
CA PHE A 75 5.42 5.70 -2.12
C PHE A 75 4.51 5.32 -0.95
N ARG A 76 4.48 4.04 -0.57
CA ARG A 76 3.60 3.56 0.52
C ARG A 76 3.86 4.29 1.82
N ALA A 77 5.13 4.54 2.13
CA ALA A 77 5.55 5.25 3.33
C ALA A 77 4.98 6.67 3.41
N ALA A 78 4.65 7.30 2.28
CA ALA A 78 4.09 8.64 2.22
C ALA A 78 2.58 8.71 2.48
N ASP A 79 1.88 7.57 2.52
CA ASP A 79 0.47 7.54 2.88
C ASP A 79 0.25 7.99 4.32
N ARG A 80 -0.86 8.69 4.59
CA ARG A 80 -1.18 9.23 5.92
C ARG A 80 -1.07 8.19 7.04
N VAL A 81 -1.62 7.00 6.83
CA VAL A 81 -1.61 5.94 7.85
C VAL A 81 -0.19 5.38 8.04
N SER A 82 0.61 5.32 6.98
CA SER A 82 2.03 4.95 7.08
C SER A 82 2.84 6.03 7.80
N GLN A 83 2.55 7.31 7.57
CA GLN A 83 3.19 8.41 8.30
C GLN A 83 2.84 8.39 9.79
N ASP A 84 1.57 8.14 10.12
CA ASP A 84 1.13 7.96 11.51
C ASP A 84 1.82 6.73 12.14
N LEU A 85 1.99 5.63 11.40
CA LEU A 85 2.75 4.47 11.86
C LEU A 85 4.23 4.81 12.09
N ILE A 86 4.92 5.36 11.10
CA ILE A 86 6.37 5.57 11.15
C ILE A 86 6.71 6.57 12.25
N GLY A 87 6.19 7.81 12.18
CA GLY A 87 6.55 8.86 13.13
C GLY A 87 5.76 8.86 14.44
N GLY A 88 4.58 8.24 14.47
CA GLY A 88 3.68 8.24 15.63
C GLY A 88 3.61 6.92 16.40
N VAL A 89 4.19 5.84 15.87
CA VAL A 89 4.18 4.51 16.50
C VAL A 89 5.59 3.94 16.56
N ILE A 90 6.22 3.65 15.41
CA ILE A 90 7.51 2.95 15.35
C ILE A 90 8.59 3.71 16.12
N TYR A 91 8.77 5.00 15.81
CA TYR A 91 9.83 5.82 16.40
C TYR A 91 9.39 6.60 17.65
N ARG A 92 8.41 6.07 18.40
CA ARG A 92 7.94 6.63 19.68
C ARG A 92 8.06 5.59 20.79
N GLY A 93 8.25 6.07 22.02
CA GLY A 93 8.35 5.22 23.20
C GLY A 93 9.66 4.45 23.27
N GLU A 94 9.65 3.33 23.99
CA GLU A 94 10.81 2.44 24.12
C GLU A 94 11.21 1.78 22.80
N GLN A 95 12.51 1.79 22.48
CA GLN A 95 13.04 1.28 21.20
C GLN A 95 13.57 -0.16 21.28
N ALA A 96 13.32 -0.89 22.37
CA ALA A 96 13.55 -2.33 22.40
C ALA A 96 12.76 -3.01 21.27
N TRP A 97 13.36 -3.98 20.58
CA TRP A 97 12.75 -4.55 19.38
C TRP A 97 11.39 -5.22 19.64
N GLU A 98 11.21 -5.91 20.77
CA GLU A 98 9.91 -6.50 21.12
C GLU A 98 8.83 -5.43 21.26
N GLU A 99 9.17 -4.28 21.84
CA GLU A 99 8.28 -3.14 21.99
C GLU A 99 7.90 -2.55 20.63
N VAL A 100 8.89 -2.37 19.73
CA VAL A 100 8.70 -1.86 18.36
C VAL A 100 7.78 -2.79 17.58
N PHE A 101 8.07 -4.08 17.62
CA PHE A 101 7.29 -5.12 16.95
C PHE A 101 5.84 -5.12 17.44
N PHE A 102 5.66 -5.15 18.77
CA PHE A 102 4.34 -5.20 19.40
C PHE A 102 3.47 -4.02 18.99
N ARG A 103 3.96 -2.78 19.15
CA ARG A 103 3.17 -1.59 18.80
C ARG A 103 2.91 -1.45 17.31
N THR A 104 3.86 -1.86 16.47
CA THR A 104 3.71 -1.83 15.01
C THR A 104 2.57 -2.74 14.57
N LEU A 105 2.58 -4.00 15.01
CA LEU A 105 1.54 -4.94 14.64
C LEU A 105 0.20 -4.62 15.29
N LEU A 106 0.19 -4.18 16.55
CA LEU A 106 -1.04 -3.71 17.20
C LEU A 106 -1.69 -2.58 16.41
N PHE A 107 -0.92 -1.55 16.01
CA PHE A 107 -1.43 -0.47 15.18
C PHE A 107 -1.99 -1.00 13.86
N LYS A 108 -1.27 -1.93 13.19
CA LYS A 108 -1.62 -2.38 11.84
C LYS A 108 -2.73 -3.42 11.77
N ILE A 109 -2.97 -4.15 12.85
CA ILE A 109 -4.17 -4.97 13.03
C ILE A 109 -5.45 -4.12 12.89
N PHE A 110 -5.48 -2.96 13.55
CA PHE A 110 -6.60 -2.02 13.44
C PHE A 110 -6.48 -1.10 12.22
N ASN A 111 -5.24 -0.84 11.78
CA ASN A 111 -4.84 0.06 10.70
C ASN A 111 -5.54 1.43 10.79
N LYS A 112 -5.72 1.95 12.02
CA LYS A 112 -6.52 3.15 12.28
C LYS A 112 -5.95 3.99 13.42
N THR A 113 -5.51 5.20 13.08
CA THR A 113 -4.90 6.17 14.01
C THR A 113 -5.78 6.51 15.21
N SER A 114 -7.11 6.59 15.04
CA SER A 114 -8.01 6.89 16.17
C SER A 114 -8.03 5.77 17.20
N THR A 115 -7.90 4.50 16.77
CA THR A 115 -7.88 3.35 17.68
C THR A 115 -6.56 3.30 18.44
N TRP A 116 -5.45 3.63 17.79
CA TRP A 116 -4.15 3.79 18.45
C TRP A 116 -4.17 4.89 19.53
N ARG A 117 -4.74 6.06 19.21
CA ARG A 117 -4.88 7.16 20.17
C ARG A 117 -5.81 6.82 21.33
N LEU A 118 -6.90 6.08 21.06
CA LEU A 118 -7.80 5.59 22.10
C LEU A 118 -7.06 4.70 23.10
N LEU A 119 -6.29 3.72 22.61
CA LEU A 119 -5.50 2.83 23.48
C LEU A 119 -4.49 3.63 24.31
N ASN A 120 -3.72 4.52 23.69
CA ASN A 120 -2.74 5.33 24.43
C ASN A 120 -3.41 6.26 25.46
N GLY A 121 -4.53 6.89 25.11
CA GLY A 121 -5.24 7.77 26.03
C GLY A 121 -5.83 7.04 27.24
N ALA A 122 -6.23 5.77 27.08
CA ALA A 122 -6.85 4.99 28.14
C ALA A 122 -5.84 4.19 28.99
N LEU A 123 -4.71 3.78 28.40
CA LEU A 123 -3.75 2.85 29.02
C LEU A 123 -2.40 3.49 29.31
N GLY A 124 -2.16 4.74 28.89
CA GLY A 124 -0.84 5.35 28.89
C GLY A 124 -0.02 4.90 27.67
N GLU A 125 1.30 4.96 27.76
CA GLU A 125 2.16 4.47 26.69
C GLU A 125 1.90 2.96 26.46
N VAL A 126 1.55 2.62 25.23
CA VAL A 126 1.30 1.22 24.85
C VAL A 126 2.63 0.47 24.77
N ARG A 127 2.83 -0.46 25.70
CA ARG A 127 4.02 -1.29 25.83
C ARG A 127 3.67 -2.78 25.95
N TRP A 128 4.56 -3.65 25.51
CA TRP A 128 4.43 -5.09 25.65
C TRP A 128 4.65 -5.53 27.10
N ASP A 129 5.65 -4.97 27.79
CA ASP A 129 5.92 -5.31 29.19
C ASP A 129 4.77 -4.99 30.15
N ALA A 130 3.93 -4.01 29.81
CA ALA A 130 2.74 -3.60 30.52
C ALA A 130 1.43 -4.15 29.89
N TYR A 131 1.52 -5.03 28.90
CA TYR A 131 0.36 -5.54 28.22
C TYR A 131 -0.50 -6.44 29.12
N ASP A 132 -1.76 -6.05 29.30
CA ASP A 132 -2.80 -6.89 29.91
C ASP A 132 -3.97 -7.05 28.94
N TYR A 133 -4.24 -8.30 28.55
CA TYR A 133 -5.33 -8.63 27.61
C TYR A 133 -6.68 -8.04 28.05
N ARG A 134 -7.01 -8.13 29.35
CA ARG A 134 -8.32 -7.70 29.86
C ARG A 134 -8.48 -6.17 29.83
N ALA A 135 -7.41 -5.42 30.10
CA ALA A 135 -7.39 -3.97 30.02
C ALA A 135 -7.58 -3.49 28.58
N PHE A 136 -6.85 -4.05 27.62
CA PHE A 136 -6.97 -3.72 26.20
C PHE A 136 -8.36 -4.07 25.66
N ASP A 137 -8.87 -5.27 25.96
CA ASP A 137 -10.21 -5.68 25.54
C ASP A 137 -11.28 -4.75 26.12
N ARG A 138 -11.18 -4.36 27.39
CA ARG A 138 -12.16 -3.45 28.02
C ARG A 138 -12.27 -2.14 27.24
N VAL A 139 -11.15 -1.50 26.93
CA VAL A 139 -11.13 -0.23 26.17
C VAL A 139 -11.74 -0.40 24.78
N LEU A 140 -11.34 -1.44 24.05
CA LEU A 140 -11.81 -1.69 22.69
C LEU A 140 -13.29 -2.09 22.65
N SER A 141 -13.73 -2.94 23.58
CA SER A 141 -15.12 -3.40 23.71
C SER A 141 -16.05 -2.26 24.11
N GLN A 142 -15.62 -1.35 24.99
CA GLN A 142 -16.38 -0.13 25.33
C GLN A 142 -16.55 0.77 24.10
N ALA A 143 -15.46 1.07 23.38
CA ALA A 143 -15.53 1.88 22.17
C ALA A 143 -16.40 1.23 21.08
N PHE A 144 -16.28 -0.09 20.90
CA PHE A 144 -17.11 -0.84 19.97
C PHE A 144 -18.60 -0.78 20.34
N THR A 145 -18.94 -1.00 21.62
CA THR A 145 -20.32 -0.92 22.12
C THR A 145 -20.89 0.50 21.96
N ALA A 146 -20.06 1.53 22.09
CA ALA A 146 -20.40 2.92 21.82
C ALA A 146 -20.51 3.26 20.31
N GLY A 147 -20.47 2.26 19.42
CA GLY A 147 -20.64 2.44 17.97
C GLY A 147 -19.39 2.93 17.24
N GLN A 148 -18.23 3.00 17.91
CA GLN A 148 -17.00 3.42 17.25
C GLN A 148 -16.44 2.30 16.37
N ARG A 149 -16.06 2.65 15.13
CA ARG A 149 -15.37 1.71 14.24
C ARG A 149 -13.91 1.56 14.65
N LEU A 150 -13.51 0.39 15.13
CA LEU A 150 -12.12 0.13 15.54
C LEU A 150 -11.15 -0.05 14.35
N TYR A 151 -11.65 -0.48 13.20
CA TYR A 151 -10.83 -0.81 12.03
C TYR A 151 -10.99 0.22 10.91
N SER A 152 -9.96 0.40 10.10
CA SER A 152 -10.12 1.07 8.81
C SER A 152 -10.77 0.15 7.77
N ALA A 153 -11.23 0.73 6.66
CA ALA A 153 -11.80 -0.03 5.54
C ALA A 153 -10.72 -0.60 4.58
N ALA A 154 -9.45 -0.35 4.85
CA ALA A 154 -8.31 -0.84 4.06
C ALA A 154 -7.46 -1.78 4.93
N TYR A 155 -6.72 -2.71 4.31
CA TYR A 155 -5.89 -3.69 5.03
C TYR A 155 -6.72 -4.48 6.06
N ILE A 156 -7.78 -5.15 5.60
CA ILE A 156 -8.65 -5.93 6.49
C ILE A 156 -7.91 -7.18 6.93
N VAL A 157 -7.60 -7.26 8.22
CA VAL A 157 -7.12 -8.48 8.88
C VAL A 157 -8.32 -9.38 9.19
N PRO A 158 -8.42 -10.60 8.66
CA PRO A 158 -9.43 -11.57 9.07
C PRO A 158 -9.23 -11.96 10.54
N PRO A 159 -10.31 -12.08 11.35
CA PRO A 159 -10.16 -12.61 12.70
C PRO A 159 -9.67 -14.05 12.65
N PRO A 160 -8.62 -14.43 13.38
CA PRO A 160 -8.30 -15.83 13.59
C PRO A 160 -9.34 -16.47 14.51
N GLN A 161 -9.50 -17.79 14.41
CA GLN A 161 -10.39 -18.55 15.27
C GLN A 161 -9.65 -18.97 16.55
N LEU A 162 -9.54 -18.06 17.52
CA LEU A 162 -8.80 -18.27 18.79
C LEU A 162 -9.74 -18.34 20.01
N GLY A 163 -11.01 -18.68 19.79
CA GLY A 163 -11.98 -18.93 20.86
C GLY A 163 -12.66 -17.70 21.46
N GLU A 164 -12.33 -16.49 21.00
CA GLU A 164 -12.97 -15.27 21.51
C GLU A 164 -14.24 -14.90 20.71
N GLN A 165 -15.18 -14.21 21.35
CA GLN A 165 -16.47 -13.89 20.72
C GLN A 165 -16.38 -12.75 19.70
N ARG A 166 -15.51 -11.76 19.97
CA ARG A 166 -15.37 -10.57 19.12
C ARG A 166 -14.09 -10.61 18.30
N LYS A 167 -14.12 -9.91 17.17
CA LYS A 167 -12.99 -9.82 16.24
C LYS A 167 -11.75 -9.19 16.90
N HIS A 168 -11.90 -8.10 17.64
CA HIS A 168 -10.76 -7.43 18.28
C HIS A 168 -10.13 -8.27 19.40
N GLN A 169 -10.94 -9.03 20.14
CA GLN A 169 -10.46 -9.99 21.12
C GLN A 169 -9.58 -11.07 20.47
N ASN A 170 -10.04 -11.69 19.37
CA ASN A 170 -9.23 -12.66 18.63
C ASN A 170 -7.93 -12.06 18.08
N HIS A 171 -7.93 -10.79 17.67
CA HIS A 171 -6.70 -10.14 17.23
C HIS A 171 -5.72 -9.83 18.38
N LEU A 172 -6.21 -9.47 19.57
CA LEU A 172 -5.36 -9.32 20.75
C LEU A 172 -4.71 -10.67 21.12
N ARG A 173 -5.48 -11.78 21.02
CA ARG A 173 -4.93 -13.14 21.20
C ARG A 173 -3.89 -13.50 20.16
N LEU A 174 -4.09 -13.12 18.90
CA LEU A 174 -3.10 -13.32 17.85
C LEU A 174 -1.79 -12.61 18.17
N LEU A 175 -1.86 -11.34 18.55
CA LEU A 175 -0.67 -10.57 18.88
C LEU A 175 0.04 -11.15 20.10
N GLU A 176 -0.70 -11.49 21.15
CA GLU A 176 -0.14 -12.18 22.33
C GLU A 176 0.53 -13.51 21.97
N MET A 177 -0.08 -14.30 21.07
CA MET A 177 0.50 -15.54 20.55
C MET A 177 1.80 -15.28 19.79
N MET A 178 1.85 -14.24 18.95
CA MET A 178 3.07 -13.87 18.21
C MET A 178 4.20 -13.50 19.16
N MET A 179 3.92 -12.68 20.18
CA MET A 179 4.92 -12.29 21.18
C MET A 179 5.42 -13.49 21.98
N LYS A 180 4.51 -14.36 22.46
CA LYS A 180 4.86 -15.56 23.24
C LYS A 180 5.59 -16.63 22.42
N ALA A 181 5.37 -16.67 21.11
CA ALA A 181 6.06 -17.59 20.19
C ALA A 181 7.38 -17.02 19.65
N ASP A 182 7.90 -15.96 20.30
CA ASP A 182 9.15 -15.29 19.96
C ASP A 182 9.21 -14.81 18.49
N ALA A 183 8.06 -14.41 17.94
CA ALA A 183 7.99 -13.85 16.61
C ALA A 183 8.88 -12.62 16.42
N PRO A 184 9.00 -11.68 17.40
CA PRO A 184 9.93 -10.56 17.26
C PRO A 184 11.34 -11.04 16.94
N GLN A 185 11.91 -11.93 17.75
CA GLN A 185 13.30 -12.32 17.57
C GLN A 185 13.51 -13.17 16.32
N ARG A 186 12.57 -14.06 15.99
CA ARG A 186 12.59 -14.85 14.76
C ARG A 186 12.53 -13.97 13.50
N VAL A 187 11.81 -12.85 13.54
CA VAL A 187 11.76 -11.88 12.44
C VAL A 187 13.06 -11.10 12.34
N LEU A 188 13.63 -10.65 13.45
CA LEU A 188 14.86 -9.86 13.45
C LEU A 188 16.10 -10.69 13.06
N SER A 189 16.15 -11.94 13.49
CA SER A 189 17.23 -12.89 13.16
C SER A 189 17.09 -13.55 11.79
N ALA A 190 16.02 -13.24 11.06
CA ALA A 190 15.80 -13.81 9.73
C ALA A 190 16.95 -13.42 8.78
N PRO A 191 17.52 -14.35 7.99
CA PRO A 191 18.61 -14.03 7.06
C PRO A 191 18.17 -13.09 5.93
N THR A 192 16.90 -13.16 5.52
CA THR A 192 16.35 -12.36 4.43
C THR A 192 14.97 -11.80 4.78
N LEU A 193 14.54 -10.77 4.03
CA LEU A 193 13.17 -10.25 4.13
C LEU A 193 12.12 -11.32 3.82
N GLN A 194 12.44 -12.26 2.92
CA GLN A 194 11.57 -13.39 2.61
C GLN A 194 11.44 -14.34 3.81
N ASP A 195 12.52 -14.62 4.54
CA ASP A 195 12.47 -15.47 5.73
C ASP A 195 11.67 -14.79 6.86
N ALA A 196 11.86 -13.48 7.07
CA ALA A 196 11.04 -12.70 7.99
C ALA A 196 9.55 -12.73 7.62
N TYR A 197 9.25 -12.64 6.32
CA TYR A 197 7.91 -12.83 5.79
C TYR A 197 7.34 -14.22 6.10
N GLN A 198 8.14 -15.29 5.96
CA GLN A 198 7.69 -16.66 6.26
C GLN A 198 7.37 -16.84 7.74
N VAL A 199 8.11 -16.20 8.65
CA VAL A 199 7.79 -16.21 10.08
C VAL A 199 6.38 -15.66 10.32
N LEU A 200 6.05 -14.51 9.73
CA LEU A 200 4.72 -13.89 9.89
C LEU A 200 3.62 -14.70 9.20
N LEU A 201 3.90 -15.28 8.02
CA LEU A 201 2.96 -16.12 7.28
C LEU A 201 2.55 -17.38 8.06
N GLY A 202 3.42 -17.86 8.95
CA GLY A 202 3.15 -19.02 9.79
C GLY A 202 2.08 -18.82 10.87
N PHE A 203 1.61 -17.59 11.11
CA PHE A 203 0.61 -17.30 12.13
C PHE A 203 -0.84 -17.36 11.60
N PRO A 204 -1.81 -17.75 12.45
CA PRO A 204 -3.21 -17.88 12.03
C PRO A 204 -3.78 -16.59 11.44
N ALA A 205 -4.59 -16.75 10.39
CA ALA A 205 -5.26 -15.65 9.66
C ALA A 205 -4.35 -14.62 8.97
N ILE A 206 -3.03 -14.78 9.03
CA ILE A 206 -2.07 -13.96 8.28
C ILE A 206 -1.80 -14.61 6.92
N GLY A 207 -2.60 -14.26 5.91
CA GLY A 207 -2.37 -14.73 4.53
C GLY A 207 -1.19 -14.02 3.84
N PRO A 208 -0.78 -14.46 2.63
CA PRO A 208 0.38 -13.95 1.92
C PRO A 208 0.43 -12.42 1.76
N PHE A 209 -0.70 -11.80 1.42
CA PHE A 209 -0.76 -10.35 1.32
C PHE A 209 -0.48 -9.67 2.67
N LEU A 210 -1.10 -10.14 3.76
CA LEU A 210 -0.95 -9.51 5.08
C LEU A 210 0.45 -9.71 5.66
N ALA A 211 1.00 -10.91 5.55
CA ALA A 211 2.37 -11.19 5.98
C ALA A 211 3.35 -10.25 5.27
N TYR A 212 3.18 -10.03 3.96
CA TYR A 212 4.02 -9.10 3.21
C TYR A 212 3.81 -7.65 3.63
N GLN A 213 2.57 -7.23 3.89
CA GLN A 213 2.34 -5.87 4.36
C GLN A 213 3.02 -5.62 5.72
N PHE A 214 2.81 -6.54 6.68
CA PHE A 214 3.39 -6.47 8.02
C PHE A 214 4.91 -6.52 8.02
N VAL A 215 5.55 -7.37 7.21
CA VAL A 215 7.01 -7.40 7.17
C VAL A 215 7.58 -6.09 6.65
N ILE A 216 6.94 -5.44 5.65
CA ILE A 216 7.38 -4.11 5.19
C ILE A 216 7.13 -3.04 6.26
N ASP A 217 6.01 -3.13 6.99
CA ASP A 217 5.71 -2.17 8.06
C ASP A 217 6.73 -2.26 9.22
N LEU A 218 7.12 -3.48 9.60
CA LEU A 218 8.20 -3.73 10.55
C LEU A 218 9.55 -3.28 9.98
N ASN A 219 9.78 -3.47 8.67
CA ASN A 219 11.01 -3.03 8.00
C ASN A 219 11.12 -1.49 7.89
N TYR A 220 10.15 -0.71 8.37
CA TYR A 220 10.36 0.73 8.58
C TYR A 220 11.14 1.04 9.86
N ALA A 221 11.27 0.10 10.79
CA ALA A 221 12.06 0.25 12.01
C ALA A 221 13.58 0.30 11.71
N ALA A 222 14.36 0.77 12.69
CA ALA A 222 15.81 0.92 12.55
C ALA A 222 16.54 -0.42 12.59
N GLU A 223 16.01 -1.37 13.36
CA GLU A 223 16.60 -2.68 13.66
C GLU A 223 16.56 -3.63 12.46
N MET A 224 15.51 -3.54 11.64
CA MET A 224 15.40 -4.35 10.44
C MET A 224 16.26 -3.75 9.31
N PRO A 225 17.24 -4.49 8.75
CA PRO A 225 18.21 -3.92 7.80
C PRO A 225 17.83 -4.15 6.33
N PHE A 226 16.69 -4.78 6.04
CA PHE A 226 16.41 -5.29 4.70
C PHE A 226 16.12 -4.18 3.69
N SER A 227 16.53 -4.43 2.44
CA SER A 227 16.16 -3.57 1.32
C SER A 227 14.73 -3.85 0.90
N GLU A 228 13.99 -2.79 0.56
CA GLU A 228 12.66 -2.92 -0.06
C GLU A 228 12.74 -3.45 -1.51
N MET A 229 13.96 -3.62 -2.02
CA MET A 229 14.27 -4.32 -3.26
C MET A 229 14.57 -5.80 -3.07
N ASP A 230 14.43 -6.40 -1.89
CA ASP A 230 14.80 -7.82 -1.71
C ASP A 230 13.65 -8.78 -2.06
N PHE A 231 12.42 -8.46 -1.66
CA PHE A 231 11.29 -9.40 -1.74
C PHE A 231 9.95 -8.69 -1.94
N VAL A 232 9.05 -9.29 -2.73
CA VAL A 232 7.72 -8.74 -2.99
C VAL A 232 6.65 -9.81 -3.17
N VAL A 233 5.45 -9.54 -2.65
CA VAL A 233 4.25 -10.36 -2.87
C VAL A 233 3.15 -9.51 -3.48
N ALA A 234 2.67 -9.91 -4.66
CA ALA A 234 1.56 -9.25 -5.34
C ALA A 234 0.24 -9.51 -4.61
N GLY A 235 -0.39 -8.45 -4.10
CA GLY A 235 -1.74 -8.51 -3.53
C GLY A 235 -2.81 -8.60 -4.61
N PRO A 236 -4.07 -8.91 -4.26
CA PRO A 236 -5.14 -9.10 -5.25
C PRO A 236 -5.32 -7.94 -6.22
N GLY A 237 -5.29 -6.69 -5.72
CA GLY A 237 -5.39 -5.50 -6.58
C GLY A 237 -4.17 -5.31 -7.50
N ALA A 238 -2.98 -5.65 -7.03
CA ALA A 238 -1.78 -5.59 -7.86
C ALA A 238 -1.85 -6.62 -9.00
N ARG A 239 -2.33 -7.84 -8.72
CA ARG A 239 -2.55 -8.88 -9.74
C ARG A 239 -3.57 -8.45 -10.79
N ASP A 240 -4.67 -7.81 -10.37
CA ASP A 240 -5.62 -7.17 -11.29
C ASP A 240 -4.94 -6.11 -12.19
N GLY A 241 -4.09 -5.25 -11.61
CA GLY A 241 -3.37 -4.20 -12.34
C GLY A 241 -2.36 -4.76 -13.34
N ILE A 242 -1.59 -5.77 -12.93
CA ILE A 242 -0.66 -6.52 -13.78
C ILE A 242 -1.41 -7.14 -14.95
N ARG A 243 -2.54 -7.83 -14.68
CA ARG A 243 -3.38 -8.41 -15.73
C ARG A 243 -3.83 -7.36 -16.74
N LYS A 244 -4.24 -6.18 -16.28
CA LYS A 244 -4.65 -5.09 -17.16
C LYS A 244 -3.50 -4.55 -18.00
N CYS A 245 -2.28 -4.49 -17.47
CA CYS A 245 -1.11 -3.95 -18.18
C CYS A 245 -0.50 -4.93 -19.20
N PHE A 246 -0.46 -6.22 -18.86
CA PHE A 246 0.33 -7.23 -19.59
C PHE A 246 -0.49 -8.41 -20.12
N GLY A 247 -1.79 -8.45 -19.82
CA GLY A 247 -2.66 -9.57 -20.17
C GLY A 247 -2.37 -10.85 -19.38
N PRO A 248 -3.04 -11.97 -19.74
CA PRO A 248 -2.94 -13.23 -19.00
C PRO A 248 -1.55 -13.87 -18.97
N ALA A 249 -0.65 -13.52 -19.89
CA ALA A 249 0.69 -14.10 -19.95
C ALA A 249 1.57 -13.76 -18.72
N ALA A 250 1.20 -12.71 -17.97
CA ALA A 250 1.88 -12.29 -16.75
C ALA A 250 1.45 -13.09 -15.49
N ASP A 251 0.43 -13.95 -15.58
CA ASP A 251 -0.04 -14.72 -14.44
C ASP A 251 1.05 -15.67 -13.92
N GLY A 252 1.27 -15.66 -12.61
CA GLY A 252 2.28 -16.50 -11.95
C GLY A 252 3.71 -15.98 -12.01
N ILE A 253 3.96 -14.82 -12.66
CA ILE A 253 5.25 -14.12 -12.64
C ILE A 253 5.10 -12.69 -12.10
N GLU A 254 4.11 -12.46 -11.25
CA GLU A 254 3.78 -11.11 -10.78
C GLU A 254 4.94 -10.43 -10.04
N ALA A 255 5.74 -11.18 -9.29
CA ALA A 255 6.92 -10.65 -8.61
C ALA A 255 7.98 -10.16 -9.61
N ASP A 256 8.24 -10.92 -10.69
CA ASP A 256 9.17 -10.55 -11.75
C ASP A 256 8.66 -9.35 -12.55
N VAL A 257 7.35 -9.25 -12.76
CA VAL A 257 6.74 -8.07 -13.39
C VAL A 257 6.94 -6.84 -12.50
N ILE A 258 6.71 -6.93 -11.19
CA ILE A 258 6.93 -5.82 -10.26
C ILE A 258 8.42 -5.42 -10.25
N ARG A 259 9.32 -6.39 -10.23
CA ARG A 259 10.77 -6.16 -10.36
C ARG A 259 11.10 -5.41 -11.65
N TYR A 260 10.61 -5.90 -12.79
CA TYR A 260 10.81 -5.26 -14.08
C TYR A 260 10.37 -3.79 -14.06
N MET A 261 9.21 -3.48 -13.46
CA MET A 261 8.76 -2.09 -13.34
C MET A 261 9.75 -1.26 -12.51
N ALA A 262 10.20 -1.76 -11.37
CA ALA A 262 11.15 -1.02 -10.54
C ALA A 262 12.49 -0.80 -11.26
N ASP A 263 13.02 -1.83 -11.91
CA ASP A 263 14.34 -1.79 -12.56
C ASP A 263 14.34 -0.93 -13.84
N THR A 264 13.18 -0.76 -14.50
CA THR A 264 13.06 0.00 -15.76
C THR A 264 12.33 1.33 -15.61
N GLN A 265 12.12 1.80 -14.37
CA GLN A 265 11.29 2.99 -14.11
C GLN A 265 11.80 4.25 -14.84
N ASP A 266 13.11 4.49 -14.81
CA ASP A 266 13.71 5.68 -15.43
C ASP A 266 13.57 5.64 -16.96
N GLU A 267 13.74 4.45 -17.57
CA GLU A 267 13.54 4.25 -19.00
C GLU A 267 12.11 4.60 -19.40
N HIS A 268 11.09 4.12 -18.67
CA HIS A 268 9.70 4.35 -19.03
C HIS A 268 9.24 5.78 -18.75
N PHE A 269 9.72 6.41 -17.68
CA PHE A 269 9.48 7.83 -17.45
C PHE A 269 10.09 8.68 -18.57
N ALA A 270 11.35 8.42 -18.95
CA ALA A 270 12.02 9.12 -20.05
C ALA A 270 11.33 8.89 -21.39
N ARG A 271 11.02 7.63 -21.73
CA ARG A 271 10.30 7.23 -22.96
C ARG A 271 8.97 7.96 -23.12
N LEU A 272 8.29 8.27 -22.02
CA LEU A 272 7.00 8.97 -22.02
C LEU A 272 7.12 10.49 -21.83
N GLY A 273 8.34 11.03 -21.69
CA GLY A 273 8.57 12.45 -21.41
C GLY A 273 8.01 12.89 -20.05
N LEU A 274 7.99 12.00 -19.07
CA LEU A 274 7.41 12.24 -17.74
C LEU A 274 8.51 12.62 -16.74
N ALA A 275 8.36 13.77 -16.10
CA ALA A 275 9.18 14.14 -14.96
C ALA A 275 8.74 13.37 -13.70
N PHE A 276 9.66 12.61 -13.11
CA PHE A 276 9.48 11.88 -11.86
C PHE A 276 10.79 11.86 -11.07
N ALA A 277 10.87 12.64 -9.98
CA ALA A 277 12.07 12.76 -9.15
C ALA A 277 12.10 11.77 -7.97
N GLY A 278 11.14 10.84 -7.92
CA GLY A 278 10.96 9.94 -6.79
C GLY A 278 10.59 10.67 -5.51
N LEU A 279 10.91 10.05 -4.37
CA LEU A 279 10.66 10.61 -3.04
C LEU A 279 11.94 11.27 -2.52
N ARG A 280 12.08 12.58 -2.77
CA ARG A 280 13.33 13.32 -2.45
C ARG A 280 14.56 12.62 -3.06
N GLY A 281 14.44 12.16 -4.31
CA GLY A 281 15.48 11.40 -5.01
C GLY A 281 15.46 9.89 -4.79
N ARG A 282 14.70 9.35 -3.82
CA ARG A 282 14.53 7.90 -3.66
C ARG A 282 13.70 7.33 -4.82
N PRO A 283 14.20 6.35 -5.60
CA PRO A 283 13.43 5.71 -6.66
C PRO A 283 12.34 4.81 -6.10
N LEU A 284 11.34 4.47 -6.92
CA LEU A 284 10.31 3.51 -6.55
C LEU A 284 10.94 2.17 -6.17
N GLN A 285 10.49 1.60 -5.05
CA GLN A 285 10.87 0.26 -4.62
C GLN A 285 9.82 -0.76 -5.07
N LEU A 286 10.04 -2.06 -4.80
CA LEU A 286 9.08 -3.09 -5.21
C LEU A 286 7.71 -2.92 -4.57
N ILE A 287 7.67 -2.58 -3.28
CA ILE A 287 6.40 -2.34 -2.58
C ILE A 287 5.64 -1.16 -3.20
N ASP A 288 6.34 -0.13 -3.66
CA ASP A 288 5.74 1.02 -4.30
C ASP A 288 5.17 0.64 -5.67
N CYS A 289 5.93 -0.12 -6.47
CA CYS A 289 5.46 -0.63 -7.76
C CYS A 289 4.27 -1.59 -7.63
N GLN A 290 4.30 -2.47 -6.61
CA GLN A 290 3.19 -3.34 -6.26
C GLN A 290 1.92 -2.53 -5.91
N ASN A 291 2.07 -1.47 -5.12
CA ASN A 291 0.94 -0.61 -4.76
C ASN A 291 0.42 0.18 -5.96
N LEU A 292 1.31 0.67 -6.82
CA LEU A 292 0.93 1.35 -8.05
C LEU A 292 0.08 0.46 -8.96
N PHE A 293 0.37 -0.85 -9.07
CA PHE A 293 -0.52 -1.75 -9.81
C PHE A 293 -1.93 -1.83 -9.22
N CYS A 294 -2.07 -1.84 -7.89
CA CYS A 294 -3.38 -1.80 -7.24
C CYS A 294 -4.16 -0.51 -7.57
N GLU A 295 -3.46 0.62 -7.57
CA GLU A 295 -4.04 1.92 -7.87
C GLU A 295 -4.34 2.10 -9.37
N VAL A 296 -3.51 1.55 -10.25
CA VAL A 296 -3.72 1.57 -11.70
C VAL A 296 -4.85 0.66 -12.11
N ASP A 297 -5.04 -0.51 -11.46
CA ASP A 297 -6.27 -1.28 -11.64
C ASP A 297 -7.50 -0.41 -11.38
N LYS A 298 -7.52 0.29 -10.23
CA LYS A 298 -8.61 1.18 -9.83
C LYS A 298 -8.81 2.30 -10.85
N TYR A 299 -7.75 2.99 -11.24
CA TYR A 299 -7.78 4.09 -12.20
C TYR A 299 -8.29 3.64 -13.59
N ALA A 300 -7.78 2.51 -14.07
CA ALA A 300 -8.11 1.94 -15.37
C ALA A 300 -9.58 1.52 -15.49
N ARG A 301 -10.30 1.28 -14.38
CA ARG A 301 -11.75 1.03 -14.42
C ARG A 301 -12.54 2.18 -15.06
N VAL A 302 -12.00 3.40 -14.99
CA VAL A 302 -12.61 4.61 -15.58
C VAL A 302 -11.89 4.98 -16.88
N ALA A 303 -10.56 4.97 -16.89
CA ALA A 303 -9.79 5.39 -18.06
C ALA A 303 -9.77 4.37 -19.21
N HIS A 304 -9.94 3.08 -18.90
CA HIS A 304 -9.88 1.95 -19.84
C HIS A 304 -10.96 0.90 -19.51
N PRO A 305 -12.25 1.26 -19.56
CA PRO A 305 -13.35 0.40 -19.10
C PRO A 305 -13.44 -0.94 -19.86
N ASP A 306 -12.94 -0.99 -21.09
CA ASP A 306 -12.95 -2.19 -21.94
C ASP A 306 -11.85 -3.20 -21.60
N ILE A 307 -10.90 -2.85 -20.71
CA ILE A 307 -9.79 -3.71 -20.30
C ILE A 307 -10.09 -4.30 -18.92
N ALA A 308 -10.47 -5.58 -18.90
CA ALA A 308 -10.83 -6.28 -17.67
C ALA A 308 -9.60 -6.74 -16.86
N GLY A 309 -9.74 -6.68 -15.53
CA GLY A 309 -8.85 -7.37 -14.59
C GLY A 309 -9.30 -8.82 -14.35
N ILE A 310 -8.69 -9.47 -13.36
CA ILE A 310 -9.03 -10.82 -12.89
C ILE A 310 -10.38 -10.82 -12.18
N SER A 311 -10.63 -9.84 -11.31
CA SER A 311 -11.78 -9.82 -10.40
C SER A 311 -13.07 -9.27 -11.02
N GLY A 312 -13.04 -8.78 -12.26
CA GLY A 312 -14.20 -8.17 -12.93
C GLY A 312 -14.69 -6.85 -12.34
N ARG A 313 -13.94 -6.24 -11.41
CA ARG A 313 -14.33 -4.98 -10.76
C ARG A 313 -14.32 -3.83 -11.77
N SER A 314 -15.46 -3.15 -11.90
CA SER A 314 -15.67 -2.07 -12.88
C SER A 314 -15.87 -0.67 -12.29
N ARG A 315 -16.00 -0.53 -10.96
CA ARG A 315 -16.29 0.76 -10.31
C ARG A 315 -15.26 1.12 -9.23
N ILE A 316 -15.08 2.41 -9.00
CA ILE A 316 -14.32 2.95 -7.86
C ILE A 316 -15.32 3.38 -6.78
N LYS A 317 -15.24 2.77 -5.59
CA LYS A 317 -16.22 3.01 -4.51
C LYS A 317 -15.89 4.23 -3.64
N GLN A 318 -14.61 4.60 -3.53
CA GLN A 318 -14.17 5.64 -2.60
C GLN A 318 -13.94 6.97 -3.32
N THR A 319 -14.77 7.95 -2.98
CA THR A 319 -14.59 9.34 -3.41
C THR A 319 -13.52 10.04 -2.58
N TYR A 320 -12.74 10.92 -3.21
CA TYR A 320 -11.80 11.76 -2.50
C TYR A 320 -12.54 12.83 -1.70
N ARG A 321 -12.07 13.09 -0.48
CA ARG A 321 -12.47 14.24 0.32
C ARG A 321 -11.21 14.92 0.82
N ARG A 322 -11.08 16.22 0.55
CA ARG A 322 -9.95 17.01 1.05
C ARG A 322 -9.97 16.99 2.57
N GLN A 323 -8.81 16.78 3.17
CA GLN A 323 -8.58 16.97 4.60
C GLN A 323 -7.70 18.21 4.76
N ALA A 324 -8.06 19.10 5.68
CA ALA A 324 -7.33 20.35 5.93
C ALA A 324 -6.01 20.14 6.71
N VAL A 325 -5.79 18.95 7.25
CA VAL A 325 -4.60 18.65 8.06
C VAL A 325 -3.38 18.53 7.17
N VAL A 326 -2.32 19.28 7.50
CA VAL A 326 -1.00 19.20 6.85
C VAL A 326 -0.52 17.75 6.82
N MET A 327 0.01 17.32 5.68
CA MET A 327 0.52 15.97 5.52
C MET A 327 1.95 15.91 6.09
N PRO A 328 2.22 15.11 7.13
CA PRO A 328 3.59 14.88 7.57
C PRO A 328 4.37 14.20 6.43
N ALA A 329 5.67 14.51 6.37
CA ALA A 329 6.63 13.91 5.46
C ALA A 329 7.90 13.54 6.23
N TRP A 330 7.74 12.55 7.09
CA TRP A 330 8.78 11.95 7.90
C TRP A 330 8.87 10.45 7.61
N PHE A 331 10.02 10.01 7.13
CA PHE A 331 10.29 8.66 6.63
C PHE A 331 11.21 7.91 7.58
N PRO A 332 11.41 6.59 7.42
CA PRO A 332 12.41 5.86 8.18
C PRO A 332 13.77 6.57 8.13
N PRO A 333 14.38 6.96 9.27
CA PRO A 333 15.67 7.63 9.30
C PRO A 333 16.78 6.90 8.54
N LYS A 334 16.74 5.57 8.50
CA LYS A 334 17.68 4.75 7.70
C LYS A 334 17.65 5.04 6.20
N TRP A 335 16.61 5.71 5.69
CA TRP A 335 16.55 6.15 4.30
C TRP A 335 17.21 7.51 4.05
N GLN A 336 17.58 8.24 5.12
CA GLN A 336 18.26 9.54 5.05
C GLN A 336 17.49 10.58 4.20
N LEU A 337 16.16 10.51 4.19
CA LEU A 337 15.30 11.42 3.42
C LEU A 337 14.75 12.57 4.25
N ASN A 338 14.75 12.45 5.57
CA ASN A 338 14.36 13.55 6.45
C ASN A 338 15.51 14.55 6.37
N GLY A 339 15.23 15.80 5.97
CA GLY A 339 16.24 16.85 5.97
C GLY A 339 16.88 17.03 7.36
N PRO A 340 17.84 17.96 7.52
CA PRO A 340 18.38 18.26 8.85
C PRO A 340 17.22 18.53 9.82
N PRO A 341 17.33 18.12 11.10
CA PRO A 341 16.34 18.46 12.12
C PRO A 341 16.08 19.96 12.06
N GLU A 342 14.82 20.38 11.99
CA GLU A 342 14.49 21.80 12.18
C GLU A 342 15.07 22.21 13.55
N GLN A 343 15.95 23.20 13.55
CA GLN A 343 16.62 23.72 14.76
C GLN A 343 15.64 24.46 15.66
#